data_AF-K2DA66-F1
#
_entry.id   AF-K2DA66-F1
#
_cell.length_a   1.000
_cell.length_b   1.000
_cell.length_c   1.000
_cell.angle_alpha   90.00
_cell.angle_beta   90.00
_cell.angle_gamma   90.00
#
_symmetry.space_group_name_H-M   'P 1'
#
loop_
_entity.id
_entity.type
_entity.pdbx_description
1 polymer ?
#
loop_
_entity_poly.entity_id
_entity_poly.type
_entity_poly.pdbx_seq_one_letter_code
_entity_poly.pdbx_strand_id
1 'polypeptide(L)'
;MTTETKVLISVAIVTVALLGGGVWFMSNQTAGEQAKLSRPLMGETTPDQGAAHIPEGTTAEYSTNPPTTGPHYGKSQSAGIYDMPIPDGNLLH
;
A
#
# COMPACT_ATOMS: atom_id res chain seq x y z
N MET A 1 -29.90 49.61 19.24
CA MET A 1 -28.85 49.11 18.32
C MET A 1 -29.22 49.50 16.90
N THR A 2 -28.35 50.22 16.18
CA THR A 2 -28.63 50.70 14.82
C THR A 2 -28.46 49.58 13.78
N THR A 3 -29.03 49.77 12.60
CA THR A 3 -28.93 48.82 11.48
C THR A 3 -27.47 48.57 11.09
N GLU A 4 -26.63 49.59 11.09
CA GLU A 4 -25.19 49.49 10.79
C GLU A 4 -24.46 48.59 11.80
N THR A 5 -24.72 48.76 13.09
CA THR A 5 -24.13 47.88 14.12
C THR A 5 -24.56 46.43 13.92
N LYS A 6 -25.81 46.17 13.49
CA LYS A 6 -26.30 44.80 13.24
C LYS A 6 -25.62 44.18 12.03
N VAL A 7 -25.42 44.96 10.96
CA VAL A 7 -24.72 44.51 9.76
C VAL A 7 -23.26 44.19 10.07
N LEU A 8 -22.56 45.07 10.78
CA LEU A 8 -21.16 44.86 11.16
C LEU A 8 -20.97 43.60 12.03
N ILE A 9 -21.85 43.39 13.02
CA ILE A 9 -21.79 42.18 13.85
C ILE A 9 -22.08 40.93 13.01
N SER A 10 -23.05 40.99 12.09
CA SER A 10 -23.38 39.86 11.23
C SER A 10 -22.21 39.48 10.33
N VAL A 11 -21.55 40.47 9.71
CA VAL A 11 -20.35 40.24 8.89
C VAL A 11 -19.24 39.62 9.74
N ALA A 12 -18.97 40.18 10.93
CA ALA A 12 -17.93 39.64 11.82
C ALA A 12 -18.19 38.18 12.21
N ILE A 13 -19.44 37.82 12.54
CA ILE A 13 -19.82 36.44 12.87
C ILE A 13 -19.60 35.51 11.68
N VAL A 14 -20.04 35.92 10.48
CA VAL A 14 -19.85 35.13 9.25
C VAL A 14 -18.37 34.95 8.94
N THR A 15 -17.56 36.00 9.07
CA THR A 15 -16.11 35.92 8.86
C THR A 15 -15.46 34.94 9.83
N VAL A 16 -15.80 35.00 11.12
CA VAL A 16 -15.27 34.07 12.13
C VAL A 16 -15.71 32.63 11.83
N ALA A 17 -16.97 32.42 11.45
CA ALA A 17 -17.48 31.10 11.10
C ALA A 17 -16.77 30.51 9.87
N LEU A 18 -16.53 31.32 8.83
CA LEU A 18 -15.82 30.89 7.63
C LEU A 18 -14.35 30.57 7.92
N LEU A 19 -13.66 31.39 8.72
CA LEU A 19 -12.27 31.14 9.10
C LEU A 19 -12.16 29.88 9.98
N GLY A 20 -13.02 29.75 10.99
CA GLY A 20 -13.05 28.58 11.87
C GLY A 20 -13.39 27.29 11.11
N GLY A 21 -14.42 27.35 10.25
CA GLY A 21 -14.82 26.24 9.39
C GLY A 21 -13.75 25.84 8.38
N GLY A 22 -13.07 26.82 7.77
CA GLY A 22 -11.98 26.59 6.84
C GLY A 22 -10.78 25.90 7.51
N VAL A 23 -10.35 26.40 8.67
CA VAL A 23 -9.25 25.79 9.44
C VAL A 23 -9.61 24.36 9.87
N TRP A 24 -10.82 24.13 10.37
CA TRP A 24 -11.28 22.79 10.76
C TRP A 24 -11.35 21.82 9.57
N PHE A 25 -11.87 22.27 8.43
CA PHE A 25 -11.96 21.43 7.23
C PHE A 25 -10.57 21.03 6.70
N MET A 26 -9.63 21.98 6.69
CA MET A 26 -8.25 21.71 6.27
C MET A 26 -7.51 20.77 7.24
N SER A 27 -7.66 20.97 8.55
CA SER A 27 -6.99 20.12 9.55
C SER A 27 -7.48 18.67 9.49
N ASN A 28 -8.78 18.45 9.26
CA ASN A 28 -9.34 17.11 9.09
C ASN A 28 -8.81 16.40 7.84
N GLN A 29 -8.56 17.12 6.74
CA GLN A 29 -7.94 16.51 5.56
C GLN A 29 -6.50 16.07 5.83
N THR A 30 -5.71 16.93 6.47
CA THR A 30 -4.31 16.60 6.81
C THR A 30 -4.24 15.42 7.77
N ALA A 31 -5.11 15.38 8.79
CA ALA A 31 -5.17 14.26 9.73
C ALA A 31 -5.52 12.93 9.03
N GLY A 32 -6.46 12.97 8.07
CA GLY A 32 -6.84 11.80 7.28
C GLY A 32 -5.70 11.26 6.41
N GLU A 33 -4.94 12.14 5.75
CA GLU A 33 -3.79 11.74 4.94
C GLU A 33 -2.63 11.22 5.80
N GLN A 34 -2.33 11.87 6.92
CA GLN A 34 -1.33 11.40 7.88
C GLN A 34 -1.69 10.00 8.42
N ALA A 35 -2.98 9.75 8.68
CA ALA A 35 -3.46 8.44 9.11
C ALA A 35 -3.32 7.34 8.03
N LYS A 36 -3.31 7.69 6.74
CA LYS A 36 -3.04 6.73 5.66
C LYS A 36 -1.56 6.42 5.55
N LEU A 37 -0.71 7.45 5.66
CA LEU A 37 0.74 7.33 5.52
C LEU A 37 1.40 6.64 6.72
N SER A 38 0.80 6.73 7.91
CA SER A 38 1.30 6.06 9.11
C SER A 38 0.94 4.58 9.18
N ARG A 39 0.16 4.05 8.22
CA ARG A 39 -0.14 2.62 8.16
C ARG A 39 1.13 1.88 7.77
N PRO A 40 1.47 0.78 8.47
CA PRO A 40 2.56 -0.08 8.04
C PRO A 40 2.27 -0.59 6.62
N LEU A 41 3.34 -0.85 5.87
CA LEU A 41 3.22 -1.54 4.58
C LEU A 41 2.53 -2.88 4.78
N MET A 42 1.72 -3.27 3.80
CA MET A 42 1.15 -4.62 3.77
C MET A 42 2.21 -5.61 3.32
N GLY A 43 2.24 -6.77 3.97
CA GLY A 43 3.23 -7.81 3.73
C GLY A 43 4.47 -7.67 4.61
N GLU A 44 5.36 -8.65 4.49
CA GLU A 44 6.61 -8.73 5.24
C GLU A 44 7.77 -8.88 4.25
N THR A 45 8.92 -8.32 4.61
CA THR A 45 10.15 -8.54 3.82
C THR A 45 10.70 -9.92 4.12
N THR A 46 10.97 -10.71 3.10
CA THR A 46 11.66 -12.00 3.21
C THR A 46 13.12 -11.85 2.79
N PRO A 47 14.07 -12.57 3.41
CA PRO A 47 15.46 -12.59 2.96
C PRO A 47 15.55 -13.03 1.49
N ASP A 48 16.39 -12.36 0.71
CA ASP A 48 16.69 -12.77 -0.66
C ASP A 48 17.51 -14.07 -0.64
N GLN A 49 17.00 -15.11 -1.31
CA GLN A 49 17.68 -16.41 -1.45
C GLN A 49 18.46 -16.52 -2.78
N GLY A 50 18.53 -15.44 -3.56
CA GLY A 50 19.24 -15.36 -4.83
C GLY A 50 18.39 -15.77 -6.03
N ALA A 51 19.03 -15.90 -7.20
CA ALA A 51 18.34 -16.12 -8.48
C ALA A 51 19.12 -17.06 -9.42
N ALA A 52 19.89 -18.01 -8.87
CA ALA A 52 20.70 -18.91 -9.68
C ALA A 52 19.83 -19.95 -10.42
N HIS A 53 20.06 -20.12 -11.73
CA HIS A 53 19.48 -21.26 -12.44
C HIS A 53 20.13 -22.57 -11.99
N ILE A 54 19.31 -23.57 -11.68
CA ILE A 54 19.70 -24.94 -11.33
C ILE A 54 19.11 -25.95 -12.33
N PRO A 55 19.74 -27.12 -12.51
CA PRO A 55 19.19 -28.17 -13.39
C PRO A 55 17.78 -28.61 -12.96
N GLU A 56 16.93 -28.93 -13.93
CA GLU A 56 15.59 -29.46 -13.66
C GLU A 56 15.64 -30.72 -12.79
N GLY A 57 14.68 -30.85 -11.86
CA GLY A 57 14.63 -31.95 -10.89
C GLY A 57 15.56 -31.80 -9.69
N THR A 58 16.41 -30.75 -9.66
CA THR A 58 17.20 -30.42 -8.46
C THR A 58 16.27 -29.91 -7.37
N THR A 59 16.44 -30.42 -6.15
CA THR A 59 15.71 -29.95 -4.96
C THR A 59 16.33 -28.65 -4.44
N ALA A 60 15.49 -27.67 -4.15
CA ALA A 60 15.87 -26.43 -3.48
C ALA A 60 14.96 -26.21 -2.26
N GLU A 61 15.50 -25.58 -1.22
CA GLU A 61 14.73 -25.18 -0.04
C GLU A 61 14.38 -23.70 -0.14
N TYR A 62 13.07 -23.41 -0.07
CA TYR A 62 12.54 -22.05 -0.12
C TYR A 62 12.01 -21.64 1.26
N SER A 63 12.15 -20.36 1.57
CA SER A 63 11.65 -19.75 2.81
C SER A 63 10.16 -19.39 2.73
N THR A 64 9.57 -19.40 1.53
CA THR A 64 8.18 -19.08 1.23
C THR A 64 7.53 -20.16 0.37
N ASN A 65 6.21 -20.28 0.46
CA ASN A 65 5.41 -21.17 -0.39
C ASN A 65 4.11 -20.43 -0.81
N PRO A 66 3.92 -20.09 -2.11
CA PRO A 66 4.84 -20.36 -3.22
C PRO A 66 6.17 -19.62 -3.06
N PRO A 67 7.26 -20.11 -3.68
CA PRO A 67 8.56 -19.48 -3.57
C PRO A 67 8.53 -18.08 -4.21
N THR A 68 9.20 -17.12 -3.57
CA THR A 68 9.30 -15.71 -4.04
C THR A 68 10.71 -15.30 -4.44
N THR A 69 11.72 -16.08 -4.06
CA THR A 69 13.14 -15.92 -4.37
C THR A 69 13.83 -17.29 -4.25
N GLY A 70 15.02 -17.42 -4.82
CA GLY A 70 15.89 -18.59 -4.66
C GLY A 70 16.33 -19.20 -5.98
N PRO A 71 17.14 -20.27 -5.89
CA PRO A 71 17.52 -21.06 -7.04
C PRO A 71 16.29 -21.64 -7.76
N HIS A 72 16.26 -21.58 -9.08
CA HIS A 72 15.09 -22.01 -9.88
C HIS A 72 15.53 -22.66 -11.19
N TYR A 73 14.62 -23.36 -11.86
CA TYR A 73 14.94 -24.02 -13.13
C TYR A 73 15.15 -22.98 -14.23
N GLY A 74 15.88 -23.35 -15.29
CA GLY A 74 16.11 -22.42 -16.41
C GLY A 74 14.86 -22.11 -17.25
N LYS A 75 13.76 -22.85 -17.06
CA LYS A 75 12.51 -22.69 -17.80
C LYS A 75 11.33 -22.48 -16.86
N SER A 76 10.57 -21.41 -17.07
CA SER A 76 9.32 -21.16 -16.36
C SER A 76 8.25 -22.12 -16.84
N GLN A 77 7.31 -22.42 -15.95
CA GLN A 77 6.05 -22.98 -16.40
C GLN A 77 5.21 -21.88 -17.06
N SER A 78 4.49 -22.24 -18.12
CA SER A 78 3.56 -21.30 -18.76
C SER A 78 2.42 -20.90 -17.81
N ALA A 79 1.82 -19.74 -18.02
CA ALA A 79 0.62 -19.38 -17.28
C ALA A 79 -0.56 -20.26 -17.72
N GLY A 80 -1.31 -20.81 -16.76
CA GLY A 80 -2.44 -21.70 -17.05
C GLY A 80 -3.06 -22.32 -15.81
N ILE A 81 -4.12 -23.10 -16.02
CA ILE A 81 -4.72 -23.97 -15.01
C ILE A 81 -4.19 -25.38 -15.25
N TYR A 82 -3.71 -26.03 -14.20
CA TYR A 82 -3.09 -27.34 -14.27
C TYR A 82 -3.82 -28.32 -13.35
N ASP A 83 -4.00 -29.55 -13.82
CA ASP A 83 -4.61 -30.63 -13.02
C ASP A 83 -3.64 -31.22 -11.98
N MET A 84 -2.35 -30.95 -12.14
CA MET A 84 -1.28 -31.43 -11.27
C MET A 84 -0.45 -30.25 -10.73
N PRO A 85 0.09 -30.36 -9.50
CA PRO A 85 1.01 -29.38 -8.96
C PRO A 85 2.23 -29.19 -9.88
N ILE A 86 2.63 -27.94 -10.03
CA ILE A 86 3.84 -27.56 -10.75
C ILE A 86 5.02 -27.56 -9.78
N PRO A 87 6.21 -28.07 -10.16
CA PRO A 87 7.40 -27.98 -9.31
C PRO A 87 7.75 -26.53 -9.00
N ASP A 88 8.09 -26.25 -7.73
CA ASP A 88 8.42 -24.91 -7.23
C ASP A 88 9.51 -24.21 -8.06
N GLY A 89 10.50 -24.97 -8.53
CA GLY A 89 11.57 -24.45 -9.39
C GLY A 89 11.10 -23.86 -10.72
N ASN A 90 9.88 -24.15 -11.18
CA ASN A 90 9.29 -23.55 -12.39
C ASN A 90 8.46 -22.29 -12.13
N LEU A 91 8.27 -21.89 -10.87
CA LEU A 91 7.40 -20.79 -10.47
C LEU A 91 8.12 -19.43 -10.35
N LEU A 92 9.45 -19.42 -10.43
CA LEU A 92 10.32 -18.25 -10.32
C LEU A 92 11.05 -18.00 -11.64
N HIS A 93 10.96 -16.78 -12.21
CA HIS A 93 11.74 -16.33 -13.39
C HIS A 93 11.86 -14.81 -13.45
#